data_AF-A0A0X1RWT9-F1
#
_entry.id   AF-A0A0X1RWT9-F1
#
_cell.length_a   1.000
_cell.length_b   1.000
_cell.length_c   1.000
_cell.angle_alpha   90.00
_cell.angle_beta   90.00
_cell.angle_gamma   90.00
#
_symmetry.space_group_name_H-M   'P 1'
#
loop_
_entity.id
_entity.type
_entity.pdbx_description
1 polymer ?
#
loop_
_entity_poly.entity_id
_entity_poly.type
_entity_poly.pdbx_seq_one_letter_code
_entity_poly.pdbx_strand_id
1 'polypeptide(L)'
;MEDQHAQVCQIKSEKIEQMKAHYIQDAKNRLPQYFSPEKRMSTSQSSIEQLQQNGLPKEIFWKMVEYNVSAKEGLSLSKLDEISEYIDFLASEYVVYHERVKRDYVGEERTQQIQELETIFKRCFERMAAVYTRSVGKFFERNDIPNESQVMQKSIAELFLRKVHQYNEFIQMEPDYTEIQGTNEEWLLRDSYFMGDVLRLMVSKLYTQCTIMPADLYSEADLCVAATIYQSAQKWLIPQKSTAVSEEQLGIELGLFAIKFQVALTKEDLSLHFKEKLATIFDSFYAYKIEDLNQRHKEAQEHLYNREQARYAPLDEEVVRYWTRTMCETLDHKGISAIFEEVIPYAFEEFKKKVQQGSKLERYQKNNEWDHFYAGSEQVNYRQSAAFTYKLRLNDWHYCLDKMNMDSNWYYLK
;
A
#
# COMPACT_ATOMS: atom_id res chain seq x y z
N MET A 1 -16.60 17.98 23.71
CA MET A 1 -17.80 18.32 22.92
C MET A 1 -17.81 19.77 22.48
N GLU A 2 -17.79 20.79 23.35
CA GLU A 2 -17.72 22.22 22.92
C GLU A 2 -16.47 22.55 22.08
N ASP A 3 -15.30 22.02 22.46
CA ASP A 3 -14.04 22.24 21.73
C ASP A 3 -13.99 21.57 20.34
N GLN A 4 -14.66 20.41 20.19
CA GLN A 4 -14.76 19.69 18.91
C GLN A 4 -15.71 20.40 17.95
N HIS A 5 -16.85 20.90 18.44
CA HIS A 5 -17.82 21.65 17.62
C HIS A 5 -17.25 23.00 17.15
N ALA A 6 -16.44 23.67 17.97
CA ALA A 6 -15.69 24.87 17.58
C ALA A 6 -14.62 24.58 16.51
N GLN A 7 -13.91 23.44 16.60
CA GLN A 7 -12.96 23.01 15.57
C GLN A 7 -13.62 22.64 14.24
N VAL A 8 -14.79 21.96 14.27
CA VAL A 8 -15.61 21.72 13.08
C VAL A 8 -15.94 23.04 12.39
N CYS A 9 -16.40 24.05 13.14
CA CYS A 9 -16.67 25.41 12.63
C CYS A 9 -15.45 26.14 12.06
N GLN A 10 -14.23 25.81 12.48
CA GLN A 10 -12.99 26.42 11.97
C GLN A 10 -12.44 25.70 10.73
N ILE A 11 -12.66 24.38 10.60
CA ILE A 11 -12.32 23.56 9.41
C ILE A 11 -13.31 23.82 8.26
N LYS A 12 -14.52 24.28 8.59
CA LYS A 12 -15.72 24.34 7.75
C LYS A 12 -15.65 25.16 6.44
N SER A 13 -14.58 25.87 6.02
CA SER A 13 -14.76 26.89 4.94
C SER A 13 -13.70 27.24 3.86
N GLU A 14 -12.70 26.46 3.48
CA GLU A 14 -12.06 26.72 2.15
C GLU A 14 -11.88 25.42 1.38
N LYS A 15 -11.49 24.36 2.10
CA LYS A 15 -11.38 23.00 1.54
C LYS A 15 -12.71 22.38 1.18
N ILE A 16 -13.76 22.56 2.00
CA ILE A 16 -15.11 22.07 1.68
C ILE A 16 -15.63 22.78 0.42
N GLU A 17 -15.48 24.10 0.34
CA GLU A 17 -15.87 24.88 -0.84
C GLU A 17 -15.06 24.52 -2.09
N GLN A 18 -13.75 24.29 -1.95
CA GLN A 18 -12.90 23.78 -3.04
C GLN A 18 -13.33 22.37 -3.50
N MET A 19 -13.64 21.46 -2.56
CA MET A 19 -14.16 20.13 -2.91
C MET A 19 -15.52 20.22 -3.58
N LYS A 20 -16.45 21.01 -3.06
CA LYS A 20 -17.75 21.30 -3.69
C LYS A 20 -17.55 21.81 -5.11
N ALA A 21 -16.70 22.82 -5.30
CA ALA A 21 -16.40 23.38 -6.61
C ALA A 21 -15.78 22.34 -7.57
N HIS A 22 -14.86 21.51 -7.08
CA HIS A 22 -14.26 20.43 -7.86
C HIS A 22 -15.30 19.38 -8.26
N TYR A 23 -16.15 18.93 -7.34
CA TYR A 23 -17.23 17.99 -7.61
C TYR A 23 -18.26 18.55 -8.59
N ILE A 24 -18.62 19.82 -8.47
CA ILE A 24 -19.51 20.50 -9.42
C ILE A 24 -18.84 20.59 -10.80
N GLN A 25 -17.55 20.91 -10.86
CA GLN A 25 -16.82 20.98 -12.13
C GLN A 25 -16.67 19.60 -12.76
N ASP A 26 -16.39 18.58 -11.97
CA ASP A 26 -16.33 17.19 -12.42
C ASP A 26 -17.70 16.70 -12.86
N ALA A 27 -18.77 17.03 -12.14
CA ALA A 27 -20.13 16.77 -12.59
C ALA A 27 -20.40 17.46 -13.93
N LYS A 28 -19.97 18.72 -14.13
CA LYS A 28 -20.09 19.41 -15.44
C LYS A 28 -19.28 18.72 -16.55
N ASN A 29 -18.05 18.29 -16.26
CA ASN A 29 -17.16 17.63 -17.23
C ASN A 29 -17.61 16.20 -17.55
N ARG A 30 -18.14 15.52 -16.55
CA ARG A 30 -18.56 14.14 -16.61
C ARG A 30 -20.04 14.03 -16.94
N LEU A 31 -20.86 15.08 -16.97
CA LEU A 31 -22.22 14.97 -17.46
C LEU A 31 -22.18 14.71 -18.97
N PRO A 32 -22.84 13.63 -19.47
CA PRO A 32 -23.72 12.70 -18.76
C PRO A 32 -23.09 11.37 -18.28
N GLN A 33 -21.79 11.18 -18.50
CA GLN A 33 -20.94 10.08 -18.02
C GLN A 33 -20.86 9.89 -16.49
N TYR A 34 -21.37 10.82 -15.68
CA TYR A 34 -21.32 10.80 -14.20
C TYR A 34 -22.11 9.64 -13.60
N PHE A 35 -23.08 9.09 -14.34
CA PHE A 35 -23.95 8.03 -13.87
C PHE A 35 -23.65 6.69 -14.51
N SER A 36 -24.08 5.63 -13.82
CA SER A 36 -24.01 4.26 -14.34
C SER A 36 -24.63 4.14 -15.74
N PRO A 37 -24.18 3.20 -16.58
CA PRO A 37 -24.61 3.05 -17.97
C PRO A 37 -26.12 3.14 -18.23
N GLU A 38 -26.97 2.66 -17.32
CA GLU A 38 -28.44 2.74 -17.43
C GLU A 38 -29.01 4.13 -17.10
N LYS A 39 -28.47 4.83 -16.10
CA LYS A 39 -28.90 6.19 -15.72
C LYS A 39 -28.57 7.23 -16.80
N ARG A 40 -27.63 6.91 -17.71
CA ARG A 40 -27.33 7.73 -18.89
C ARG A 40 -28.57 8.02 -19.73
N MET A 41 -29.58 7.14 -19.76
CA MET A 41 -30.81 7.42 -20.54
C MET A 41 -31.73 8.45 -19.88
N SER A 42 -31.76 8.56 -18.53
CA SER A 42 -32.61 9.52 -17.81
C SER A 42 -31.92 10.86 -17.53
N THR A 43 -30.59 10.90 -17.46
CA THR A 43 -29.81 12.13 -17.15
C THR A 43 -28.97 12.65 -18.32
N SER A 44 -28.99 11.99 -19.49
CA SER A 44 -28.24 12.45 -20.68
C SER A 44 -28.64 13.83 -21.18
N GLN A 45 -29.83 14.30 -20.80
CA GLN A 45 -30.37 15.60 -21.16
C GLN A 45 -30.46 16.56 -19.97
N SER A 46 -30.00 16.14 -18.78
CA SER A 46 -30.15 16.93 -17.55
C SER A 46 -29.10 18.03 -17.46
N SER A 47 -29.52 19.30 -17.54
CA SER A 47 -28.66 20.43 -17.21
C SER A 47 -28.41 20.52 -15.69
N ILE A 48 -27.40 21.28 -15.26
CA ILE A 48 -27.18 21.52 -13.82
C ILE A 48 -28.44 22.13 -13.19
N GLU A 49 -29.11 23.06 -13.88
CA GLU A 49 -30.36 23.66 -13.41
C GLU A 49 -31.46 22.60 -13.22
N GLN A 50 -31.52 21.59 -14.08
CA GLN A 50 -32.47 20.48 -13.94
C GLN A 50 -32.10 19.53 -12.78
N LEU A 51 -30.82 19.36 -12.48
CA LEU A 51 -30.38 18.61 -11.28
C LEU A 51 -30.66 19.40 -10.00
N GLN A 52 -30.46 20.71 -10.00
CA GLN A 52 -30.81 21.60 -8.89
C GLN A 52 -32.33 21.59 -8.62
N GLN A 53 -33.14 21.51 -9.67
CA GLN A 53 -34.60 21.45 -9.53
C GLN A 53 -35.14 20.06 -9.15
N ASN A 54 -34.61 18.99 -9.76
CA ASN A 54 -35.20 17.65 -9.66
C ASN A 54 -34.42 16.68 -8.76
N GLY A 55 -33.19 17.04 -8.36
CA GLY A 55 -32.27 16.19 -7.63
C GLY A 55 -31.68 15.04 -8.46
N LEU A 56 -30.78 14.27 -7.86
CA LEU A 56 -30.33 13.00 -8.44
C LEU A 56 -31.42 11.91 -8.30
N PRO A 57 -31.44 10.89 -9.18
CA PRO A 57 -32.38 9.78 -9.08
C PRO A 57 -32.31 9.09 -7.72
N LYS A 58 -33.49 8.72 -7.18
CA LYS A 58 -33.62 7.98 -5.91
C LYS A 58 -32.92 6.62 -6.01
N GLU A 59 -33.10 5.91 -7.13
CA GLU A 59 -32.67 4.54 -7.35
C GLU A 59 -31.16 4.36 -7.17
N ILE A 60 -30.77 3.35 -6.40
CA ILE A 60 -29.38 2.94 -6.24
C ILE A 60 -29.09 1.81 -7.24
N PHE A 61 -28.11 2.02 -8.11
CA PHE A 61 -27.68 0.99 -9.05
C PHE A 61 -26.55 0.16 -8.44
N TRP A 62 -26.94 -0.82 -7.63
CA TRP A 62 -26.06 -1.66 -6.82
C TRP A 62 -24.94 -2.36 -7.59
N LYS A 63 -25.17 -2.77 -8.85
CA LYS A 63 -24.11 -3.35 -9.69
C LYS A 63 -22.94 -2.41 -9.94
N MET A 64 -23.20 -1.11 -10.10
CA MET A 64 -22.13 -0.12 -10.25
C MET A 64 -21.47 0.21 -8.91
N VAL A 65 -22.24 0.23 -7.82
CA VAL A 65 -21.67 0.36 -6.47
C VAL A 65 -20.66 -0.77 -6.25
N GLU A 66 -21.07 -2.02 -6.46
CA GLU A 66 -20.19 -3.19 -6.37
C GLU A 66 -18.97 -3.06 -7.28
N TYR A 67 -19.13 -2.70 -8.56
CA TYR A 67 -18.00 -2.50 -9.47
C TYR A 67 -17.00 -1.45 -8.95
N ASN A 68 -17.49 -0.31 -8.47
CA ASN A 68 -16.63 0.77 -8.02
C ASN A 68 -15.89 0.39 -6.73
N VAL A 69 -16.60 -0.11 -5.72
CA VAL A 69 -15.96 -0.47 -4.45
C VAL A 69 -15.06 -1.71 -4.60
N SER A 70 -15.33 -2.60 -5.55
CA SER A 70 -14.55 -3.86 -5.69
C SER A 70 -13.40 -3.81 -6.70
N ALA A 71 -13.58 -3.11 -7.82
CA ALA A 71 -12.71 -3.26 -8.99
C ALA A 71 -12.00 -1.96 -9.34
N LYS A 72 -12.73 -0.84 -9.36
CA LYS A 72 -12.15 0.47 -9.70
C LYS A 72 -11.30 1.01 -8.56
N GLU A 73 -11.89 1.08 -7.37
CA GLU A 73 -11.23 1.58 -6.15
C GLU A 73 -10.72 0.44 -5.27
N GLY A 74 -10.90 -0.82 -5.70
CA GLY A 74 -10.54 -2.03 -4.94
C GLY A 74 -9.05 -2.17 -4.62
N LEU A 75 -8.74 -2.77 -3.46
CA LEU A 75 -7.37 -3.15 -3.11
C LEU A 75 -6.79 -4.16 -4.12
N SER A 76 -5.59 -3.88 -4.62
CA SER A 76 -4.87 -4.73 -5.57
C SER A 76 -3.48 -5.10 -5.06
N LEU A 77 -2.83 -6.09 -5.68
CA LEU A 77 -1.49 -6.56 -5.27
C LEU A 77 -0.42 -5.46 -5.30
N SER A 78 -0.55 -4.48 -6.19
CA SER A 78 0.38 -3.35 -6.31
C SER A 78 0.07 -2.19 -5.36
N LYS A 79 -0.99 -2.30 -4.56
CA LYS A 79 -1.51 -1.25 -3.66
C LYS A 79 -1.82 -1.80 -2.26
N LEU A 80 -1.16 -2.89 -1.85
CA LEU A 80 -1.43 -3.52 -0.55
C LEU A 80 -1.08 -2.60 0.63
N ASP A 81 -0.11 -1.71 0.42
CA ASP A 81 0.30 -0.63 1.32
C ASP A 81 -0.78 0.45 1.52
N GLU A 82 -1.79 0.52 0.64
CA GLU A 82 -2.93 1.44 0.73
C GLU A 82 -4.12 0.81 1.50
N ILE A 83 -3.88 -0.27 2.27
CA ILE A 83 -4.92 -1.00 3.00
C ILE A 83 -5.72 -0.10 3.94
N SER A 84 -5.07 0.83 4.65
CA SER A 84 -5.79 1.72 5.57
C SER A 84 -6.71 2.68 4.82
N GLU A 85 -6.23 3.31 3.75
CA GLU A 85 -7.02 4.20 2.90
C GLU A 85 -8.25 3.49 2.33
N TYR A 86 -8.08 2.23 1.93
CA TYR A 86 -9.17 1.44 1.40
C TYR A 86 -10.17 0.98 2.46
N ILE A 87 -9.72 0.68 3.70
CA ILE A 87 -10.62 0.44 4.84
C ILE A 87 -11.44 1.70 5.14
N ASP A 88 -10.82 2.88 5.17
CA ASP A 88 -11.48 4.17 5.39
C ASP A 88 -12.51 4.47 4.29
N PHE A 89 -12.12 4.27 3.03
CA PHE A 89 -13.02 4.38 1.88
C PHE A 89 -14.21 3.44 2.02
N LEU A 90 -13.99 2.15 2.26
CA LEU A 90 -15.07 1.18 2.35
C LEU A 90 -16.01 1.46 3.53
N ALA A 91 -15.47 1.84 4.69
CA ALA A 91 -16.27 2.13 5.88
C ALA A 91 -17.13 3.39 5.71
N SER A 92 -16.56 4.47 5.15
CA SER A 92 -17.30 5.71 4.89
C SER A 92 -18.39 5.53 3.83
N GLU A 93 -18.10 4.84 2.72
CA GLU A 93 -19.11 4.54 1.71
C GLU A 93 -20.25 3.69 2.29
N TYR A 94 -19.93 2.68 3.11
CA TYR A 94 -20.95 1.85 3.77
C TYR A 94 -21.92 2.72 4.59
N VAL A 95 -21.39 3.61 5.41
CA VAL A 95 -22.17 4.51 6.26
C VAL A 95 -23.01 5.49 5.42
N VAL A 96 -22.43 6.10 4.39
CA VAL A 96 -23.14 7.06 3.54
C VAL A 96 -24.27 6.39 2.75
N TYR A 97 -24.04 5.22 2.18
CA TYR A 97 -25.11 4.47 1.51
C TYR A 97 -26.19 4.04 2.50
N HIS A 98 -25.82 3.64 3.71
CA HIS A 98 -26.78 3.28 4.74
C HIS A 98 -27.70 4.47 5.12
N GLU A 99 -27.13 5.66 5.32
CA GLU A 99 -27.92 6.87 5.61
C GLU A 99 -28.77 7.33 4.42
N ARG A 100 -28.24 7.22 3.19
CA ARG A 100 -29.04 7.44 1.98
C ARG A 100 -30.24 6.49 1.90
N VAL A 101 -30.03 5.20 2.16
CA VAL A 101 -31.10 4.20 2.12
C VAL A 101 -32.16 4.51 3.17
N LYS A 102 -31.77 4.88 4.39
CA LYS A 102 -32.71 5.30 5.44
C LYS A 102 -33.53 6.53 5.04
N ARG A 103 -32.90 7.52 4.41
CA ARG A 103 -33.56 8.76 3.99
C ARG A 103 -34.54 8.53 2.83
N ASP A 104 -34.10 7.84 1.79
CA ASP A 104 -34.81 7.79 0.50
C ASP A 104 -35.83 6.64 0.41
N TYR A 105 -35.73 5.62 1.27
CA TYR A 105 -36.56 4.40 1.23
C TYR A 105 -37.31 4.18 2.54
N VAL A 106 -38.47 3.51 2.48
CA VAL A 106 -39.33 3.20 3.65
C VAL A 106 -39.88 1.78 3.56
N GLY A 107 -40.35 1.22 4.69
CA GLY A 107 -41.01 -0.08 4.74
C GLY A 107 -40.14 -1.23 4.21
N GLU A 108 -40.76 -2.15 3.46
CA GLU A 108 -40.09 -3.31 2.87
C GLU A 108 -39.01 -2.92 1.86
N GLU A 109 -39.23 -1.85 1.09
CA GLU A 109 -38.26 -1.34 0.13
C GLU A 109 -36.93 -0.97 0.84
N ARG A 110 -37.00 -0.31 2.01
CA ARG A 110 -35.81 0.01 2.83
C ARG A 110 -35.07 -1.26 3.24
N THR A 111 -35.79 -2.27 3.74
CA THR A 111 -35.19 -3.53 4.19
C THR A 111 -34.46 -4.22 3.05
N GLN A 112 -35.05 -4.28 1.85
CA GLN A 112 -34.41 -4.86 0.66
C GLN A 112 -33.14 -4.09 0.26
N GLN A 113 -33.17 -2.76 0.28
CA GLN A 113 -32.00 -1.93 -0.04
C GLN A 113 -30.87 -2.08 0.98
N ILE A 114 -31.19 -2.20 2.28
CA ILE A 114 -30.18 -2.48 3.33
C ILE A 114 -29.56 -3.86 3.13
N GLN A 115 -30.36 -4.88 2.80
CA GLN A 115 -29.85 -6.23 2.56
C GLN A 115 -28.90 -6.28 1.35
N GLU A 116 -29.21 -5.55 0.28
CA GLU A 116 -28.32 -5.41 -0.88
C GLU A 116 -27.00 -4.69 -0.51
N LEU A 117 -27.10 -3.60 0.24
CA LEU A 117 -25.94 -2.87 0.77
C LEU A 117 -25.01 -3.79 1.57
N GLU A 118 -25.55 -4.50 2.57
CA GLU A 118 -24.79 -5.41 3.41
C GLU A 118 -24.15 -6.53 2.60
N THR A 119 -24.87 -7.10 1.64
CA THR A 119 -24.38 -8.18 0.78
C THR A 119 -23.22 -7.73 -0.10
N ILE A 120 -23.29 -6.52 -0.66
CA ILE A 120 -22.22 -5.97 -1.50
C ILE A 120 -20.99 -5.65 -0.65
N PHE A 121 -21.15 -4.90 0.43
CA PHE A 121 -20.02 -4.46 1.23
C PHE A 121 -19.33 -5.62 1.95
N LYS A 122 -20.08 -6.63 2.40
CA LYS A 122 -19.49 -7.88 2.91
C LYS A 122 -18.60 -8.58 1.88
N ARG A 123 -19.10 -8.76 0.64
CA ARG A 123 -18.31 -9.38 -0.44
C ARG A 123 -17.05 -8.59 -0.78
N CYS A 124 -17.14 -7.26 -0.76
CA CYS A 124 -15.99 -6.37 -1.01
C CYS A 124 -14.95 -6.47 0.11
N PHE A 125 -15.40 -6.39 1.36
CA PHE A 125 -14.56 -6.57 2.55
C PHE A 125 -13.85 -7.92 2.53
N GLU A 126 -14.57 -9.02 2.30
CA GLU A 126 -14.01 -10.37 2.25
C GLU A 126 -12.95 -10.50 1.15
N ARG A 127 -13.18 -9.90 -0.03
CA ARG A 127 -12.22 -9.91 -1.13
C ARG A 127 -10.94 -9.15 -0.77
N MET A 128 -11.07 -7.93 -0.24
CA MET A 128 -9.94 -7.11 0.20
C MET A 128 -9.12 -7.84 1.26
N ALA A 129 -9.76 -8.30 2.34
CA ALA A 129 -9.10 -8.99 3.43
C ALA A 129 -8.42 -10.28 2.94
N ALA A 130 -9.05 -11.03 2.03
CA ALA A 130 -8.46 -12.22 1.45
C ALA A 130 -7.24 -11.91 0.57
N VAL A 131 -7.27 -10.86 -0.25
CA VAL A 131 -6.12 -10.44 -1.06
C VAL A 131 -4.94 -10.07 -0.15
N TYR A 132 -5.18 -9.25 0.86
CA TYR A 132 -4.14 -8.82 1.80
C TYR A 132 -3.54 -10.00 2.56
N THR A 133 -4.38 -10.84 3.18
CA THR A 133 -3.91 -11.96 4.03
C THR A 133 -3.24 -13.08 3.23
N ARG A 134 -3.69 -13.37 2.01
CA ARG A 134 -3.02 -14.35 1.12
C ARG A 134 -1.66 -13.87 0.62
N SER A 135 -1.39 -12.57 0.64
CA SER A 135 -0.11 -11.98 0.24
C SER A 135 0.77 -11.69 1.45
N VAL A 136 0.40 -10.69 2.25
CA VAL A 136 1.18 -10.22 3.40
C VAL A 136 1.15 -11.23 4.53
N GLY A 137 -0.03 -11.72 4.92
CA GLY A 137 -0.15 -12.72 6.00
C GLY A 137 0.60 -14.01 5.70
N LYS A 138 0.50 -14.51 4.47
CA LYS A 138 1.27 -15.69 4.03
C LYS A 138 2.76 -15.43 3.91
N PHE A 139 3.18 -14.20 3.62
CA PHE A 139 4.60 -13.84 3.67
C PHE A 139 5.13 -13.94 5.09
N PHE A 140 4.42 -13.41 6.09
CA PHE A 140 4.85 -13.50 7.49
C PHE A 140 4.88 -14.96 7.98
N GLU A 141 3.87 -15.76 7.62
CA GLU A 141 3.84 -17.19 7.96
C GLU A 141 4.98 -18.00 7.34
N ARG A 142 5.45 -17.62 6.15
CA ARG A 142 6.61 -18.25 5.51
C ARG A 142 7.94 -17.82 6.13
N ASN A 143 7.95 -16.71 6.88
CA ASN A 143 9.12 -16.18 7.55
C ASN A 143 8.99 -16.34 9.08
N ASP A 144 8.64 -17.56 9.50
CA ASP A 144 8.62 -18.04 10.89
C ASP A 144 7.65 -17.35 11.87
N ILE A 145 6.62 -16.66 11.36
CA ILE A 145 5.55 -16.10 12.19
C ILE A 145 4.22 -16.86 11.94
N PRO A 146 3.95 -17.98 12.64
CA PRO A 146 2.80 -18.82 12.36
C PRO A 146 1.45 -18.14 12.65
N ASN A 147 0.42 -18.50 11.88
CA ASN A 147 -0.98 -18.02 11.99
C ASN A 147 -1.18 -16.52 11.73
N GLU A 148 -0.18 -15.84 11.17
CA GLU A 148 -0.22 -14.39 11.01
C GLU A 148 -1.31 -13.92 10.03
N SER A 149 -1.71 -14.73 9.06
CA SER A 149 -2.83 -14.41 8.18
C SER A 149 -4.14 -14.23 8.95
N GLN A 150 -4.36 -15.03 10.00
CA GLN A 150 -5.57 -14.95 10.83
C GLN A 150 -5.56 -13.72 11.71
N VAL A 151 -4.41 -13.37 12.28
CA VAL A 151 -4.25 -12.14 13.08
C VAL A 151 -4.52 -10.93 12.22
N MET A 152 -3.88 -10.81 11.06
CA MET A 152 -4.12 -9.71 10.11
C MET A 152 -5.58 -9.64 9.65
N GLN A 153 -6.24 -10.78 9.41
CA GLN A 153 -7.66 -10.80 9.05
C GLN A 153 -8.54 -10.19 10.16
N LYS A 154 -8.27 -10.55 11.42
CA LYS A 154 -8.99 -10.00 12.58
C LYS A 154 -8.72 -8.52 12.76
N SER A 155 -7.47 -8.08 12.60
CA SER A 155 -7.08 -6.67 12.67
C SER A 155 -7.82 -5.83 11.64
N ILE A 156 -7.88 -6.30 10.38
CA ILE A 156 -8.60 -5.63 9.29
C ILE A 156 -10.11 -5.55 9.59
N ALA A 157 -10.70 -6.63 10.11
CA ALA A 157 -12.12 -6.65 10.47
C ALA A 157 -12.44 -5.67 11.61
N GLU A 158 -11.62 -5.67 12.65
CA GLU A 158 -11.78 -4.80 13.81
C GLU A 158 -11.61 -3.32 13.43
N LEU A 159 -10.60 -2.99 12.61
CA LEU A 159 -10.41 -1.64 12.08
C LEU A 159 -11.62 -1.18 11.26
N PHE A 160 -12.11 -2.01 10.35
CA PHE A 160 -13.28 -1.70 9.54
C PHE A 160 -14.51 -1.40 10.41
N LEU A 161 -14.79 -2.23 11.42
CA LEU A 161 -15.91 -2.02 12.33
C LEU A 161 -15.78 -0.72 13.13
N ARG A 162 -14.57 -0.43 13.64
CA ARG A 162 -14.32 0.81 14.38
C ARG A 162 -14.48 2.05 13.51
N LYS A 163 -14.03 2.02 12.26
CA LYS A 163 -14.23 3.12 11.30
C LYS A 163 -15.70 3.30 10.96
N VAL A 164 -16.46 2.21 10.73
CA VAL A 164 -17.91 2.28 10.54
C VAL A 164 -18.60 2.93 11.74
N HIS A 165 -18.18 2.59 12.96
CA HIS A 165 -18.71 3.22 14.17
C HIS A 165 -18.38 4.71 14.24
N GLN A 166 -17.10 5.08 14.04
CA GLN A 166 -16.63 6.46 14.03
C GLN A 166 -17.37 7.34 13.02
N TYR A 167 -17.55 6.86 11.79
CA TYR A 167 -18.27 7.58 10.76
C TYR A 167 -19.76 7.75 11.11
N ASN A 168 -20.40 6.71 11.65
CA ASN A 168 -21.79 6.79 12.10
C ASN A 168 -21.97 7.79 13.25
N GLU A 169 -21.09 7.75 14.25
CA GLU A 169 -21.11 8.70 15.37
C GLU A 169 -20.97 10.13 14.88
N PHE A 170 -20.04 10.38 13.94
CA PHE A 170 -19.86 11.71 13.38
C PHE A 170 -21.11 12.23 12.65
N ILE A 171 -21.75 11.42 11.79
CA ILE A 171 -22.97 11.83 11.09
C ILE A 171 -24.11 12.12 12.08
N GLN A 172 -24.20 11.38 13.19
CA GLN A 172 -25.20 11.65 14.23
C GLN A 172 -24.96 12.99 14.94
N MET A 173 -23.69 13.39 15.12
CA MET A 173 -23.33 14.67 15.72
C MET A 173 -23.49 15.85 14.75
N GLU A 174 -23.14 15.66 13.47
CA GLU A 174 -23.20 16.68 12.42
C GLU A 174 -24.01 16.16 11.20
N PRO A 175 -25.36 16.15 11.26
CA PRO A 175 -26.20 15.58 10.20
C PRO A 175 -26.06 16.27 8.83
N ASP A 176 -25.79 17.58 8.81
CA ASP A 176 -25.53 18.38 7.60
C ASP A 176 -24.04 18.76 7.52
N TYR A 177 -23.16 17.78 7.69
CA TYR A 177 -21.70 17.99 7.66
C TYR A 177 -21.16 18.52 6.31
N THR A 178 -21.99 18.53 5.27
CA THR A 178 -21.65 19.07 3.94
C THR A 178 -22.20 20.49 3.72
N GLU A 179 -23.09 20.98 4.58
CA GLU A 179 -23.73 22.31 4.49
C GLU A 179 -24.39 22.55 3.12
N ILE A 180 -25.11 21.55 2.62
CA ILE A 180 -25.85 21.63 1.34
C ILE A 180 -27.35 21.45 1.52
N GLN A 181 -27.81 21.12 2.73
CA GLN A 181 -29.23 20.99 2.98
C GLN A 181 -29.93 22.36 2.84
N GLY A 182 -30.93 22.46 1.97
CA GLY A 182 -31.63 23.70 1.68
C GLY A 182 -30.87 24.69 0.78
N THR A 183 -29.72 24.29 0.21
CA THR A 183 -29.00 25.08 -0.80
C THR A 183 -29.33 24.59 -2.22
N ASN A 184 -28.85 25.30 -3.25
CA ASN A 184 -29.01 24.85 -4.63
C ASN A 184 -28.22 23.55 -4.91
N GLU A 185 -27.29 23.17 -4.04
CA GLU A 185 -26.44 21.99 -4.16
C GLU A 185 -27.05 20.75 -3.47
N GLU A 186 -28.27 20.84 -2.92
CA GLU A 186 -28.94 19.76 -2.19
C GLU A 186 -29.04 18.45 -2.99
N TRP A 187 -29.00 18.52 -4.32
CA TRP A 187 -28.93 17.34 -5.20
C TRP A 187 -27.73 16.43 -4.92
N LEU A 188 -26.62 16.97 -4.39
CA LEU A 188 -25.43 16.21 -3.99
C LEU A 188 -25.66 15.31 -2.77
N LEU A 189 -26.75 15.49 -2.00
CA LEU A 189 -27.12 14.57 -0.90
C LEU A 189 -27.34 13.12 -1.36
N ARG A 190 -27.60 12.91 -2.65
CA ARG A 190 -27.76 11.60 -3.28
C ARG A 190 -26.51 11.14 -4.05
N ASP A 191 -25.43 11.90 -3.99
CA ASP A 191 -24.13 11.49 -4.49
C ASP A 191 -23.30 10.91 -3.34
N SER A 192 -23.31 9.57 -3.23
CA SER A 192 -22.63 8.89 -2.14
C SER A 192 -21.11 9.10 -2.14
N TYR A 193 -20.48 9.30 -3.32
CA TYR A 193 -19.04 9.55 -3.40
C TYR A 193 -18.69 10.93 -2.86
N PHE A 194 -19.45 11.96 -3.27
CA PHE A 194 -19.29 13.30 -2.71
C PHE A 194 -19.49 13.29 -1.20
N MET A 195 -20.59 12.70 -0.74
CA MET A 195 -20.91 12.63 0.69
C MET A 195 -19.85 11.83 1.46
N GLY A 196 -19.31 10.75 0.89
CA GLY A 196 -18.24 9.93 1.46
C GLY A 196 -16.89 10.64 1.53
N ASP A 197 -16.49 11.33 0.45
CA ASP A 197 -15.26 12.10 0.40
C ASP A 197 -15.25 13.24 1.43
N VAL A 198 -16.35 14.01 1.52
CA VAL A 198 -16.45 15.07 2.52
C VAL A 198 -16.47 14.47 3.93
N LEU A 199 -17.15 13.34 4.14
CA LEU A 199 -17.15 12.65 5.43
C LEU A 199 -15.73 12.24 5.86
N ARG A 200 -14.95 11.62 4.97
CA ARG A 200 -13.55 11.26 5.24
C ARG A 200 -12.69 12.49 5.51
N LEU A 201 -12.87 13.58 4.74
CA LEU A 201 -12.17 14.84 5.00
C LEU A 201 -12.49 15.37 6.41
N MET A 202 -13.77 15.42 6.79
CA MET A 202 -14.18 15.97 8.09
C MET A 202 -13.67 15.12 9.24
N VAL A 203 -13.84 13.80 9.18
CA VAL A 203 -13.38 12.89 10.23
C VAL A 203 -11.86 12.90 10.35
N SER A 204 -11.10 12.88 9.24
CA SER A 204 -9.63 12.91 9.29
C SER A 204 -9.06 14.19 9.93
N LYS A 205 -9.81 15.29 9.92
CA LYS A 205 -9.41 16.56 10.55
C LYS A 205 -9.71 16.62 12.04
N LEU A 206 -10.76 15.94 12.48
CA LEU A 206 -11.24 15.98 13.87
C LEU A 206 -10.64 14.86 14.71
N TYR A 207 -10.42 13.71 14.09
CA TYR A 207 -9.88 12.53 14.72
C TYR A 207 -8.47 12.31 14.18
N THR A 208 -7.51 13.09 14.69
CA THR A 208 -6.09 12.90 14.42
C THR A 208 -5.47 11.76 15.24
N GLN A 209 -6.21 11.24 16.22
CA GLN A 209 -5.77 10.14 17.06
C GLN A 209 -6.02 8.80 16.38
N CYS A 210 -5.01 7.93 16.41
CA CYS A 210 -5.12 6.57 15.87
C CYS A 210 -6.23 5.79 16.57
N THR A 211 -6.92 4.96 15.79
CA THR A 211 -7.85 3.96 16.33
C THR A 211 -7.08 3.04 17.28
N ILE A 212 -7.37 3.10 18.58
CA ILE A 212 -6.70 2.23 19.56
C ILE A 212 -7.16 0.79 19.31
N MET A 213 -6.21 -0.06 18.92
CA MET A 213 -6.43 -1.47 18.68
C MET A 213 -6.17 -2.30 19.94
N PRO A 214 -6.85 -3.46 20.09
CA PRO A 214 -6.45 -4.47 21.05
C PRO A 214 -4.97 -4.85 20.89
N ALA A 215 -4.29 -5.16 22.00
CA ALA A 215 -2.85 -5.37 22.02
C ALA A 215 -2.36 -6.55 21.15
N ASP A 216 -3.24 -7.51 20.86
CA ASP A 216 -3.00 -8.67 20.01
C ASP A 216 -3.34 -8.44 18.53
N LEU A 217 -3.84 -7.26 18.18
CA LEU A 217 -4.21 -6.87 16.83
C LEU A 217 -3.35 -5.70 16.33
N TYR A 218 -3.35 -5.55 15.01
CA TYR A 218 -2.54 -4.57 14.31
C TYR A 218 -3.28 -3.27 14.07
N SER A 219 -2.55 -2.18 14.29
CA SER A 219 -2.96 -0.84 13.91
C SER A 219 -2.95 -0.65 12.39
N GLU A 220 -3.48 0.48 11.93
CA GLU A 220 -3.36 0.91 10.54
C GLU A 220 -1.88 1.01 10.12
N ALA A 221 -1.04 1.59 11.00
CA ALA A 221 0.39 1.74 10.76
C ALA A 221 1.10 0.38 10.62
N ASP A 222 0.78 -0.58 11.51
CA ASP A 222 1.33 -1.94 11.45
C ASP A 222 0.99 -2.62 10.11
N LEU A 223 -0.27 -2.54 9.67
CA LEU A 223 -0.71 -3.14 8.41
C LEU A 223 -0.09 -2.45 7.19
N CYS A 224 0.03 -1.13 7.18
CA CYS A 224 0.70 -0.42 6.09
C CYS A 224 2.18 -0.83 6.00
N VAL A 225 2.91 -0.82 7.13
CA VAL A 225 4.32 -1.22 7.17
C VAL A 225 4.52 -2.69 6.77
N ALA A 226 3.66 -3.59 7.25
CA ALA A 226 3.70 -5.01 6.87
C ALA A 226 3.57 -5.20 5.36
N ALA A 227 2.67 -4.46 4.71
CA ALA A 227 2.49 -4.51 3.27
C ALA A 227 3.68 -3.88 2.51
N THR A 228 4.22 -2.76 2.97
CA THR A 228 5.39 -2.12 2.36
C THR A 228 6.63 -3.04 2.41
N ILE A 229 6.83 -3.74 3.53
CA ILE A 229 7.89 -4.76 3.67
C ILE A 229 7.65 -5.91 2.69
N TYR A 230 6.42 -6.44 2.64
CA TYR A 230 6.08 -7.50 1.68
C TYR A 230 6.34 -7.08 0.24
N GLN A 231 5.95 -5.86 -0.17
CA GLN A 231 6.17 -5.35 -1.52
C GLN A 231 7.66 -5.17 -1.85
N SER A 232 8.45 -4.72 -0.87
CA SER A 232 9.91 -4.67 -0.99
C SER A 232 10.50 -6.07 -1.20
N ALA A 233 10.01 -7.07 -0.47
CA ALA A 233 10.42 -8.47 -0.62
C ALA A 233 9.91 -9.10 -1.92
N GLN A 234 8.74 -8.71 -2.42
CA GLN A 234 8.07 -9.32 -3.57
C GLN A 234 8.92 -9.26 -4.84
N LYS A 235 9.73 -8.21 -5.00
CA LYS A 235 10.71 -8.07 -6.09
C LYS A 235 11.66 -9.27 -6.18
N TRP A 236 11.94 -9.90 -5.04
CA TRP A 236 12.80 -11.08 -4.90
C TRP A 236 12.03 -12.38 -4.77
N LEU A 237 10.72 -12.34 -4.47
CA LEU A 237 9.85 -13.52 -4.49
C LEU A 237 9.52 -13.98 -5.91
N ILE A 238 9.66 -13.10 -6.90
CA ILE A 238 9.68 -13.51 -8.31
C ILE A 238 10.98 -14.28 -8.53
N PRO A 239 10.95 -15.55 -8.98
CA PRO A 239 12.15 -16.33 -9.17
C PRO A 239 13.05 -15.66 -10.22
N GLN A 240 14.03 -14.90 -9.77
CA GLN A 240 15.20 -14.56 -10.57
C GLN A 240 15.93 -15.87 -10.83
N LYS A 241 15.85 -16.37 -12.06
CA LYS A 241 16.50 -17.62 -12.49
C LYS A 241 18.02 -17.47 -12.67
N SER A 242 18.61 -16.39 -12.15
CA SER A 242 19.99 -16.06 -12.41
C SER A 242 20.90 -16.66 -11.35
N THR A 243 21.77 -17.57 -11.77
CA THR A 243 22.92 -18.03 -10.99
C THR A 243 24.08 -17.01 -11.00
N ALA A 244 23.92 -15.90 -11.73
CA ALA A 244 24.93 -14.85 -11.88
C ALA A 244 24.89 -13.75 -10.79
N VAL A 245 24.02 -13.86 -9.78
CA VAL A 245 24.00 -12.90 -8.66
C VAL A 245 25.28 -13.04 -7.85
N SER A 246 26.04 -11.95 -7.74
CA SER A 246 27.28 -11.89 -6.93
C SER A 246 26.99 -11.69 -5.45
N GLU A 247 27.93 -12.07 -4.59
CA GLU A 247 27.85 -11.86 -3.14
C GLU A 247 27.72 -10.36 -2.80
N GLU A 248 28.43 -9.49 -3.53
CA GLU A 248 28.31 -8.03 -3.40
C GLU A 248 26.90 -7.54 -3.75
N GLN A 249 26.34 -8.01 -4.87
CA GLN A 249 24.98 -7.65 -5.29
C GLN A 249 23.96 -8.09 -4.24
N LEU A 250 24.02 -9.36 -3.84
CA LEU A 250 23.09 -9.91 -2.86
C LEU A 250 23.20 -9.19 -1.51
N GLY A 251 24.43 -8.91 -1.07
CA GLY A 251 24.70 -8.22 0.19
C GLY A 251 24.17 -6.78 0.21
N ILE A 252 24.28 -6.05 -0.92
CA ILE A 252 23.67 -4.72 -1.08
C ILE A 252 22.15 -4.81 -1.08
N GLU A 253 21.55 -5.78 -1.75
CA GLU A 253 20.09 -5.89 -1.84
C GLU A 253 19.46 -6.30 -0.50
N LEU A 254 20.06 -7.27 0.19
CA LEU A 254 19.67 -7.64 1.54
C LEU A 254 19.99 -6.52 2.55
N GLY A 255 21.07 -5.76 2.34
CA GLY A 255 21.39 -4.56 3.12
C GLY A 255 20.35 -3.46 2.96
N LEU A 256 19.94 -3.15 1.72
CA LEU A 256 18.85 -2.20 1.43
C LEU A 256 17.52 -2.66 2.02
N PHE A 257 17.28 -3.96 2.06
CA PHE A 257 16.12 -4.53 2.74
C PHE A 257 16.24 -4.38 4.26
N ALA A 258 17.39 -4.70 4.85
CA ALA A 258 17.65 -4.61 6.30
C ALA A 258 17.45 -3.18 6.84
N ILE A 259 17.99 -2.18 6.15
CA ILE A 259 17.87 -0.78 6.58
C ILE A 259 16.41 -0.31 6.59
N LYS A 260 15.53 -0.86 5.75
CA LYS A 260 14.09 -0.55 5.80
C LYS A 260 13.44 -1.08 7.09
N PHE A 261 13.88 -2.23 7.59
CA PHE A 261 13.45 -2.74 8.90
C PHE A 261 13.99 -1.85 10.02
N GLN A 262 15.26 -1.44 9.96
CA GLN A 262 15.84 -0.51 10.94
C GLN A 262 15.03 0.79 11.00
N VAL A 263 14.73 1.39 9.85
CA VAL A 263 13.91 2.61 9.78
C VAL A 263 12.49 2.36 10.29
N ALA A 264 11.83 1.28 9.89
CA ALA A 264 10.51 0.94 10.40
C ALA A 264 10.49 0.80 11.93
N LEU A 265 11.53 0.22 12.55
CA LEU A 265 11.62 0.08 14.00
C LEU A 265 11.68 1.43 14.75
N THR A 266 12.15 2.50 14.09
CA THR A 266 12.17 3.86 14.68
C THR A 266 10.78 4.49 14.80
N LYS A 267 9.79 3.98 14.05
CA LYS A 267 8.46 4.56 13.94
C LYS A 267 7.66 4.39 15.24
N GLU A 268 7.20 5.49 15.84
CA GLU A 268 6.62 5.49 17.22
C GLU A 268 5.21 4.87 17.31
N ASP A 269 4.41 4.98 16.27
CA ASP A 269 3.02 4.51 16.17
C ASP A 269 2.89 3.02 15.79
N LEU A 270 4.01 2.31 15.59
CA LEU A 270 3.99 0.86 15.44
C LEU A 270 3.85 0.16 16.78
N SER A 271 3.01 -0.87 16.82
CA SER A 271 2.80 -1.64 18.03
C SER A 271 4.06 -2.42 18.42
N LEU A 272 4.31 -2.52 19.73
CA LEU A 272 5.48 -3.24 20.26
C LEU A 272 5.51 -4.69 19.76
N HIS A 273 4.35 -5.36 19.81
CA HIS A 273 4.22 -6.74 19.35
C HIS A 273 4.54 -6.91 17.86
N PHE A 274 4.20 -5.93 17.02
CA PHE A 274 4.59 -5.96 15.61
C PHE A 274 6.11 -5.77 15.44
N LYS A 275 6.70 -4.80 16.15
CA LYS A 275 8.16 -4.56 16.12
C LYS A 275 8.98 -5.79 16.52
N GLU A 276 8.54 -6.52 17.54
CA GLU A 276 9.21 -7.75 18.01
C GLU A 276 9.30 -8.84 16.93
N LYS A 277 8.36 -8.87 15.96
CA LYS A 277 8.35 -9.85 14.87
C LYS A 277 9.26 -9.48 13.70
N LEU A 278 9.55 -8.19 13.53
CA LEU A 278 10.28 -7.67 12.37
C LEU A 278 11.67 -8.29 12.23
N ALA A 279 12.39 -8.47 13.34
CA ALA A 279 13.72 -9.11 13.33
C ALA A 279 13.65 -10.55 12.79
N THR A 280 12.75 -11.36 13.36
CA THR A 280 12.54 -12.76 12.93
C THR A 280 12.19 -12.85 11.44
N ILE A 281 11.34 -11.95 10.94
CA ILE A 281 10.95 -11.93 9.52
C ILE A 281 12.16 -11.65 8.63
N PHE A 282 12.99 -10.67 9.00
CA PHE A 282 14.20 -10.34 8.26
C PHE A 282 15.18 -11.51 8.26
N ASP A 283 15.47 -12.09 9.42
CA ASP A 283 16.44 -13.18 9.57
C ASP A 283 16.01 -14.42 8.77
N SER A 284 14.72 -14.78 8.85
CA SER A 284 14.14 -15.88 8.10
C SER A 284 14.19 -15.63 6.59
N PHE A 285 13.86 -14.41 6.14
CA PHE A 285 13.93 -14.04 4.73
C PHE A 285 15.36 -14.04 4.19
N TYR A 286 16.32 -13.52 4.98
CA TYR A 286 17.75 -13.53 4.66
C TYR A 286 18.23 -14.97 4.43
N ALA A 287 17.95 -15.87 5.38
CA ALA A 287 18.34 -17.27 5.30
C ALA A 287 17.70 -17.96 4.08
N TYR A 288 16.40 -17.76 3.87
CA TYR A 288 15.70 -18.25 2.69
C TYR A 288 16.37 -17.80 1.38
N LYS A 289 16.79 -16.54 1.29
CA LYS A 289 17.40 -16.01 0.06
C LYS A 289 18.77 -16.60 -0.26
N ILE A 290 19.60 -16.81 0.77
CA ILE A 290 20.88 -17.50 0.62
C ILE A 290 20.64 -18.93 0.14
N GLU A 291 19.74 -19.66 0.81
CA GLU A 291 19.44 -21.05 0.48
C GLU A 291 18.85 -21.20 -0.93
N ASP A 292 17.92 -20.32 -1.31
CA ASP A 292 17.30 -20.30 -2.64
C ASP A 292 18.34 -20.11 -3.77
N LEU A 293 19.37 -19.29 -3.57
CA LEU A 293 20.44 -19.12 -4.55
C LEU A 293 21.44 -20.28 -4.54
N ASN A 294 21.82 -20.79 -3.36
CA ASN A 294 22.69 -21.95 -3.24
C ASN A 294 22.06 -23.20 -3.87
N GLN A 295 20.75 -23.39 -3.68
CA GLN A 295 20.01 -24.48 -4.30
C GLN A 295 20.02 -24.36 -5.84
N ARG A 296 19.90 -23.15 -6.39
CA ARG A 296 20.04 -22.93 -7.85
C ARG A 296 21.45 -23.21 -8.35
N HIS A 297 22.48 -22.79 -7.61
CA HIS A 297 23.86 -23.12 -7.95
C HIS A 297 24.08 -24.62 -7.97
N LYS A 298 23.53 -25.35 -6.99
CA LYS A 298 23.56 -26.81 -6.95
C LYS A 298 22.84 -27.44 -8.14
N GLU A 299 21.62 -26.99 -8.47
CA GLU A 299 20.86 -27.47 -9.64
C GLU A 299 21.63 -27.24 -10.95
N ALA A 300 22.28 -26.09 -11.10
CA ALA A 300 23.12 -25.80 -12.26
C ALA A 300 24.37 -26.69 -12.31
N GLN A 301 24.99 -26.97 -11.16
CA GLN A 301 26.14 -27.87 -11.03
C GLN A 301 25.78 -29.31 -11.42
N GLU A 302 24.60 -29.78 -11.04
CA GLU A 302 24.10 -31.15 -11.27
C GLU A 302 23.51 -31.37 -12.68
N HIS A 303 23.36 -30.32 -13.49
CA HIS A 303 22.78 -30.43 -14.83
C HIS A 303 23.63 -31.32 -15.75
N LEU A 304 23.01 -32.34 -16.36
CA LEU A 304 23.64 -33.43 -17.14
C LEU A 304 24.62 -32.98 -18.24
N TYR A 305 24.43 -31.78 -18.78
CA TYR A 305 25.24 -31.22 -19.87
C TYR A 305 26.28 -30.19 -19.40
N ASN A 306 26.36 -29.90 -18.11
CA ASN A 306 27.28 -28.91 -17.57
C ASN A 306 28.69 -29.52 -17.37
N ARG A 307 29.66 -29.06 -18.17
CA ARG A 307 31.06 -29.49 -18.09
C ARG A 307 31.90 -28.64 -17.13
N GLU A 308 31.34 -27.56 -16.61
CA GLU A 308 32.07 -26.54 -15.83
C GLU A 308 31.44 -26.38 -14.44
N GLN A 309 31.26 -27.49 -13.74
CA GLN A 309 30.66 -27.56 -12.39
C GLN A 309 31.26 -26.57 -11.40
N ALA A 310 32.58 -26.32 -11.47
CA ALA A 310 33.29 -25.39 -10.61
C ALA A 310 32.84 -23.91 -10.75
N ARG A 311 32.06 -23.56 -11.78
CA ARG A 311 31.50 -22.20 -11.95
C ARG A 311 30.34 -21.90 -10.99
N TYR A 312 29.73 -22.93 -10.42
CA TYR A 312 28.49 -22.86 -9.63
C TYR A 312 28.73 -23.25 -8.17
N ALA A 313 29.88 -22.87 -7.61
CA ALA A 313 30.13 -23.08 -6.18
C ALA A 313 29.14 -22.27 -5.33
N PRO A 314 28.82 -22.72 -4.10
CA PRO A 314 27.96 -21.98 -3.17
C PRO A 314 28.42 -20.53 -2.95
N LEU A 315 27.49 -19.70 -2.50
CA LEU A 315 27.76 -18.32 -2.09
C LEU A 315 28.67 -18.28 -0.85
N ASP A 316 29.57 -17.30 -0.83
CA ASP A 316 30.28 -16.92 0.40
C ASP A 316 29.37 -16.05 1.28
N GLU A 317 28.69 -16.68 2.24
CA GLU A 317 27.74 -15.99 3.12
C GLU A 317 28.40 -14.90 3.98
N GLU A 318 29.68 -15.03 4.31
CA GLU A 318 30.39 -14.01 5.09
C GLU A 318 30.57 -12.72 4.30
N VAL A 319 30.80 -12.81 2.99
CA VAL A 319 30.84 -11.62 2.12
C VAL A 319 29.46 -10.98 2.02
N VAL A 320 28.39 -11.77 1.89
CA VAL A 320 27.01 -11.23 1.85
C VAL A 320 26.70 -10.51 3.17
N ARG A 321 26.98 -11.17 4.31
CA ARG A 321 26.78 -10.63 5.65
C ARG A 321 27.58 -9.36 5.88
N TYR A 322 28.82 -9.32 5.41
CA TYR A 322 29.69 -8.14 5.49
C TYR A 322 29.02 -6.91 4.87
N TRP A 323 28.51 -7.01 3.64
CA TRP A 323 27.87 -5.88 2.98
C TRP A 323 26.54 -5.49 3.62
N THR A 324 25.71 -6.46 3.98
CA THR A 324 24.44 -6.21 4.68
C THR A 324 24.68 -5.46 6.01
N ARG A 325 25.66 -5.91 6.80
CA ARG A 325 26.05 -5.27 8.06
C ARG A 325 26.66 -3.89 7.85
N THR A 326 27.55 -3.74 6.88
CA THR A 326 28.19 -2.46 6.55
C THR A 326 27.14 -1.39 6.22
N MET A 327 26.08 -1.74 5.50
CA MET A 327 24.98 -0.81 5.21
C MET A 327 24.23 -0.38 6.46
N CYS A 328 23.91 -1.33 7.34
CA CYS A 328 23.22 -1.04 8.60
C CYS A 328 24.06 -0.11 9.50
N GLU A 329 25.34 -0.44 9.70
CA GLU A 329 26.25 0.39 10.50
C GLU A 329 26.49 1.77 9.86
N THR A 330 26.54 1.84 8.53
CA THR A 330 26.70 3.12 7.81
C THR A 330 25.46 3.99 7.98
N LEU A 331 24.25 3.42 7.97
CA LEU A 331 23.03 4.18 8.22
C LEU A 331 23.09 4.86 9.59
N ASP A 332 23.46 4.10 10.62
CA ASP A 332 23.50 4.58 12.01
C ASP A 332 24.55 5.69 12.21
N HIS A 333 25.69 5.62 11.50
CA HIS A 333 26.82 6.53 11.71
C HIS A 333 26.91 7.71 10.73
N LYS A 334 26.47 7.52 9.48
CA LYS A 334 26.66 8.48 8.39
C LYS A 334 25.39 8.81 7.61
N GLY A 335 24.30 8.08 7.85
CA GLY A 335 23.01 8.27 7.18
C GLY A 335 22.96 7.71 5.75
N ILE A 336 21.79 7.87 5.12
CA ILE A 336 21.45 7.23 3.84
C ILE A 336 22.35 7.67 2.67
N SER A 337 22.84 8.91 2.67
CA SER A 337 23.70 9.40 1.58
C SER A 337 25.00 8.61 1.47
N ALA A 338 25.61 8.23 2.60
CA ALA A 338 26.83 7.43 2.60
C ALA A 338 26.60 6.02 2.05
N ILE A 339 25.40 5.46 2.17
CA ILE A 339 25.06 4.16 1.57
C ILE A 339 25.17 4.23 0.04
N PHE A 340 24.54 5.23 -0.57
CA PHE A 340 24.51 5.37 -2.03
C PHE A 340 25.80 5.95 -2.62
N GLU A 341 26.53 6.79 -1.87
CA GLU A 341 27.73 7.48 -2.33
C GLU A 341 29.04 6.76 -1.97
N GLU A 342 29.07 5.93 -0.93
CA GLU A 342 30.27 5.26 -0.45
C GLU A 342 30.12 3.72 -0.54
N VAL A 343 29.11 3.16 0.12
CA VAL A 343 29.01 1.69 0.30
C VAL A 343 28.73 0.96 -1.01
N ILE A 344 27.72 1.40 -1.76
CA ILE A 344 27.36 0.78 -3.05
C ILE A 344 28.50 0.90 -4.07
N PRO A 345 29.13 2.09 -4.27
CA PRO A 345 30.31 2.19 -5.11
C PRO A 345 31.46 1.30 -4.65
N TYR A 346 31.69 1.18 -3.34
CA TYR A 346 32.73 0.31 -2.82
C TYR A 346 32.46 -1.18 -3.11
N ALA A 347 31.22 -1.63 -2.94
CA ALA A 347 30.82 -3.00 -3.30
C ALA A 347 31.03 -3.29 -4.79
N PHE A 348 30.71 -2.34 -5.67
CA PHE A 348 30.97 -2.48 -7.10
C PHE A 348 32.47 -2.61 -7.44
N GLU A 349 33.34 -1.88 -6.75
CA GLU A 349 34.78 -1.98 -6.96
C GLU A 349 35.34 -3.33 -6.45
N GLU A 350 34.83 -3.88 -5.34
CA GLU A 350 35.20 -5.23 -4.88
C GLU A 350 34.73 -6.31 -5.88
N PHE A 351 33.51 -6.18 -6.42
CA PHE A 351 33.03 -7.03 -7.51
C PHE A 351 33.99 -6.97 -8.72
N LYS A 352 34.36 -5.77 -9.19
CA LYS A 352 35.29 -5.62 -10.32
C LYS A 352 36.64 -6.26 -10.09
N LYS A 353 37.20 -6.17 -8.86
CA LYS A 353 38.47 -6.81 -8.52
C LYS A 353 38.39 -8.32 -8.75
N LYS A 354 37.32 -8.97 -8.31
CA LYS A 354 37.10 -10.42 -8.51
C LYS A 354 36.98 -10.79 -9.99
N VAL A 355 36.34 -9.96 -10.80
CA VAL A 355 36.27 -10.13 -12.27
C VAL A 355 37.66 -9.99 -12.90
N GLN A 356 38.42 -8.95 -12.54
CA GLN A 356 39.76 -8.68 -13.08
C GLN A 356 40.80 -9.74 -12.68
N GLN A 357 40.67 -10.32 -11.48
CA GLN A 357 41.49 -11.43 -11.01
C GLN A 357 41.19 -12.75 -11.74
N GLY A 358 40.19 -12.79 -12.62
CA GLY A 358 39.87 -13.96 -13.43
C GLY A 358 39.15 -15.05 -12.63
N SER A 359 38.26 -14.67 -11.71
CA SER A 359 37.40 -15.63 -11.02
C SER A 359 36.69 -16.55 -12.01
N LYS A 360 36.67 -17.84 -11.71
CA LYS A 360 36.04 -18.85 -12.56
C LYS A 360 34.54 -18.97 -12.32
N LEU A 361 34.01 -18.35 -11.27
CA LEU A 361 32.60 -18.45 -10.90
C LEU A 361 31.73 -17.67 -11.90
N GLU A 362 30.57 -18.21 -12.23
CA GLU A 362 29.66 -17.62 -13.23
C GLU A 362 29.21 -16.20 -12.83
N ARG A 363 28.96 -15.98 -11.54
CA ARG A 363 28.60 -14.68 -10.97
C ARG A 363 29.68 -13.60 -11.09
N TYR A 364 30.89 -13.93 -11.51
CA TYR A 364 31.99 -12.99 -11.73
C TYR A 364 32.47 -12.94 -13.19
N GLN A 365 31.55 -13.16 -14.14
CA GLN A 365 31.81 -13.04 -15.58
C GLN A 365 31.35 -11.68 -16.14
N LYS A 366 31.87 -11.29 -17.31
CA LYS A 366 31.72 -9.95 -17.95
C LYS A 366 30.31 -9.49 -18.37
N ASN A 367 29.27 -10.29 -18.15
CA ASN A 367 27.88 -9.95 -18.49
C ASN A 367 27.03 -9.99 -17.21
N ASN A 368 27.45 -9.24 -16.19
CA ASN A 368 26.77 -9.21 -14.90
C ASN A 368 25.84 -7.99 -14.83
N GLU A 369 24.78 -8.04 -14.01
CA GLU A 369 23.88 -6.90 -13.83
C GLU A 369 24.58 -5.65 -13.31
N TRP A 370 25.69 -5.81 -12.57
CA TRP A 370 26.58 -4.72 -12.17
C TRP A 370 27.06 -3.84 -13.34
N ASP A 371 27.22 -4.38 -14.54
CA ASP A 371 27.65 -3.62 -15.73
C ASP A 371 26.60 -2.60 -16.19
N HIS A 372 25.35 -2.78 -15.77
CA HIS A 372 24.22 -1.90 -16.07
C HIS A 372 23.72 -1.13 -14.85
N PHE A 373 24.36 -1.30 -13.68
CA PHE A 373 23.86 -0.73 -12.44
C PHE A 373 23.73 0.80 -12.48
N TYR A 374 24.72 1.48 -13.05
CA TYR A 374 24.71 2.94 -13.22
C TYR A 374 24.13 3.40 -14.57
N ALA A 375 23.58 2.50 -15.38
CA ALA A 375 22.92 2.89 -16.63
C ALA A 375 21.59 3.60 -16.32
N GLY A 376 21.39 4.79 -16.88
CA GLY A 376 20.19 5.60 -16.65
C GLY A 376 18.93 4.91 -17.17
N SER A 377 18.06 4.45 -16.27
CA SER A 377 16.71 3.98 -16.62
C SER A 377 15.72 5.14 -16.51
N GLU A 378 15.63 5.98 -17.54
CA GLU A 378 14.74 7.16 -17.55
C GLU A 378 13.23 6.79 -17.55
N GLN A 379 12.88 5.56 -17.94
CA GLN A 379 11.50 5.09 -17.99
C GLN A 379 11.35 3.73 -17.33
N VAL A 380 11.03 3.70 -16.03
CA VAL A 380 10.69 2.46 -15.31
C VAL A 380 9.36 1.94 -15.85
N ASN A 381 9.42 1.01 -16.81
CA ASN A 381 8.26 0.23 -17.23
C ASN A 381 8.17 -1.06 -16.38
N TYR A 382 6.99 -1.70 -16.34
CA TYR A 382 6.74 -2.89 -15.50
C TYR A 382 7.79 -4.01 -15.71
N ARG A 383 8.35 -4.13 -16.92
CA ARG A 383 9.41 -5.10 -17.25
C ARG A 383 10.78 -4.75 -16.66
N GLN A 384 11.07 -3.48 -16.40
CA GLN A 384 12.31 -3.02 -15.77
C GLN A 384 12.24 -2.98 -14.23
N SER A 385 11.07 -3.21 -13.63
CA SER A 385 10.88 -3.17 -12.15
C SER A 385 11.75 -4.15 -11.35
N ALA A 386 12.32 -5.18 -12.01
CA ALA A 386 13.18 -6.18 -11.40
C ALA A 386 14.69 -5.99 -11.69
N ALA A 387 15.09 -5.08 -12.58
CA ALA A 387 16.49 -4.91 -12.99
C ALA A 387 17.34 -4.31 -11.86
N PHE A 388 18.58 -4.76 -11.66
CA PHE A 388 19.49 -4.18 -10.67
C PHE A 388 20.14 -2.88 -11.14
N THR A 389 19.48 -1.74 -10.89
CA THR A 389 20.00 -0.40 -11.20
C THR A 389 19.91 0.55 -10.03
N TYR A 390 20.82 1.53 -10.01
CA TYR A 390 20.90 2.59 -9.02
C TYR A 390 19.57 3.35 -8.89
N LYS A 391 19.00 3.80 -10.01
CA LYS A 391 17.77 4.60 -10.02
C LYS A 391 16.58 3.81 -9.46
N LEU A 392 16.49 2.51 -9.74
CA LEU A 392 15.42 1.67 -9.21
C LEU A 392 15.55 1.44 -7.71
N ARG A 393 16.78 1.34 -7.18
CA ARG A 393 17.02 1.13 -5.73
C ARG A 393 16.75 2.40 -4.96
N LEU A 394 17.12 3.54 -5.54
CA LEU A 394 16.75 4.85 -5.00
C LEU A 394 15.23 5.06 -4.99
N ASN A 395 14.55 4.81 -6.11
CA ASN A 395 13.09 4.96 -6.18
C ASN A 395 12.37 3.99 -5.22
N ASP A 396 12.86 2.77 -5.08
CA ASP A 396 12.33 1.78 -4.14
C ASP A 396 12.53 2.20 -2.68
N TRP A 397 13.68 2.79 -2.35
CA TRP A 397 13.93 3.39 -1.05
C TRP A 397 12.94 4.52 -0.75
N HIS A 398 12.81 5.50 -1.65
CA HIS A 398 11.87 6.61 -1.47
C HIS A 398 10.43 6.16 -1.38
N TYR A 399 10.00 5.23 -2.25
CA TYR A 399 8.66 4.64 -2.18
C TYR A 399 8.39 3.98 -0.82
N CYS A 400 9.38 3.26 -0.27
CA CYS A 400 9.27 2.66 1.05
C CYS A 400 9.05 3.73 2.14
N LEU A 401 9.81 4.82 2.11
CA LEU A 401 9.69 5.91 3.08
C LEU A 401 8.33 6.62 2.96
N ASP A 402 7.88 6.90 1.74
CA ASP A 402 6.58 7.52 1.47
C ASP A 402 5.45 6.69 2.08
N LYS A 403 5.47 5.37 1.86
CA LYS A 403 4.42 4.46 2.34
C LYS A 403 4.49 4.16 3.83
N MET A 404 5.66 4.27 4.44
CA MET A 404 5.83 4.21 5.90
C MET A 404 5.54 5.56 6.58
N ASN A 405 5.35 6.64 5.80
CA ASN A 405 5.20 8.02 6.27
C ASN A 405 6.38 8.45 7.16
N MET A 406 7.60 8.26 6.65
CA MET A 406 8.83 8.62 7.37
C MET A 406 9.21 10.09 7.17
N ASP A 407 9.98 10.62 8.13
CA ASP A 407 10.51 11.98 8.06
C ASP A 407 11.43 12.23 6.86
N SER A 408 11.47 13.48 6.40
CA SER A 408 12.25 13.90 5.23
C SER A 408 13.77 13.70 5.36
N ASN A 409 14.27 13.55 6.59
CA ASN A 409 15.69 13.28 6.87
C ASN A 409 16.17 11.90 6.37
N TRP A 410 15.26 10.94 6.16
CA TRP A 410 15.58 9.62 5.61
C TRP A 410 15.69 9.63 4.08
N TYR A 411 15.25 10.71 3.42
CA TYR A 411 15.27 10.81 1.97
C TYR A 411 16.66 11.18 1.45
N TYR A 412 17.11 10.45 0.44
CA TYR A 412 18.26 10.86 -0.35
C TYR A 412 17.83 11.94 -1.37
N LEU A 413 18.33 13.17 -1.22
CA LEU A 413 17.86 14.35 -1.95
C LEU A 413 18.85 14.89 -3.01
N LYS A 414 19.77 14.05 -3.51
CA LYS A 414 20.85 14.49 -4.41
C LYS A 414 20.53 14.34 -5.89
#